data_AF-A0A843DDA4-F1
#
_entry.id   AF-A0A843DDA4-F1
#
_cell.length_a   1.000
_cell.length_b   1.000
_cell.length_c   1.000
_cell.angle_alpha   90.00
_cell.angle_beta   90.00
_cell.angle_gamma   90.00
#
_symmetry.space_group_name_H-M   'P 1'
#
loop_
_entity.id
_entity.type
_entity.pdbx_description
1 polymer ?
#
loop_
_entity_poly.entity_id
_entity_poly.type
_entity_poly.pdbx_seq_one_letter_code
_entity_poly.pdbx_strand_id
1 'polypeptide(L)'
;MNGEIDLELFTLAIIQLNNAFQKLSENDTDIKESLDSSYEYLNELSQSLEDILKEDEINATEVELFSTYALNIFPEYKTQLANLENLDDDLNESVINLIEVFDKLYKIADDYFKNRMVIM
;
A
#
# COMPACT_ATOMS: atom_id res chain seq x y z
N MET A 1 4.48 9.15 -18.75
CA MET A 1 3.19 9.83 -18.93
C MET A 1 2.87 10.45 -17.59
N ASN A 2 2.49 11.73 -17.54
CA ASN A 2 2.15 12.36 -16.26
C ASN A 2 0.74 11.94 -15.88
N GLY A 3 0.47 11.77 -14.58
CA GLY A 3 -0.87 11.45 -14.07
C GLY A 3 -1.29 9.97 -14.13
N GLU A 4 -0.37 9.05 -14.43
CA GLU A 4 -0.61 7.59 -14.46
C GLU A 4 0.00 6.91 -13.25
N ILE A 5 -0.70 5.89 -12.73
CA ILE A 5 -0.17 5.07 -11.63
C ILE A 5 0.86 4.10 -12.19
N ASP A 6 1.98 3.92 -11.48
CA ASP A 6 2.90 2.84 -11.80
C ASP A 6 2.28 1.48 -11.42
N LEU A 7 1.52 0.91 -12.35
CA LEU A 7 0.85 -0.36 -12.16
C LEU A 7 1.83 -1.54 -12.02
N GLU A 8 3.07 -1.39 -12.52
CA GLU A 8 4.10 -2.41 -12.35
C GLU A 8 4.57 -2.44 -10.90
N LEU A 9 4.94 -1.28 -10.33
CA LEU A 9 5.26 -1.15 -8.91
C LEU A 9 4.12 -1.64 -8.02
N PHE A 10 2.88 -1.29 -8.38
CA PHE A 10 1.72 -1.74 -7.60
C PHE A 10 1.57 -3.25 -7.65
N THR A 11 1.72 -3.86 -8.83
CA THR A 11 1.65 -5.32 -8.98
C THR A 11 2.76 -6.01 -8.19
N LEU A 12 3.99 -5.49 -8.24
CA LEU A 12 5.13 -6.03 -7.48
C LEU A 12 4.89 -5.95 -5.98
N ALA A 13 4.38 -4.82 -5.47
CA ALA A 13 4.00 -4.68 -4.07
C ALA A 13 2.97 -5.75 -3.65
N ILE A 14 1.92 -5.95 -4.42
CA ILE A 14 0.88 -6.95 -4.10
C ILE A 14 1.42 -8.38 -4.14
N ILE A 15 2.31 -8.70 -5.08
CA ILE A 15 2.97 -10.02 -5.13
C ILE A 15 3.77 -10.25 -3.85
N GLN A 16 4.58 -9.27 -3.42
CA GLN A 16 5.41 -9.41 -2.22
C GLN A 16 4.57 -9.52 -0.94
N LEU A 17 3.51 -8.73 -0.82
CA LEU A 17 2.55 -8.87 0.28
C LEU A 17 1.95 -10.27 0.30
N ASN A 18 1.38 -10.73 -0.81
CA ASN A 18 0.76 -12.05 -0.87
C ASN A 18 1.73 -13.18 -0.54
N ASN A 19 2.99 -13.08 -0.98
CA ASN A 19 4.03 -14.04 -0.60
C ASN A 19 4.28 -14.04 0.91
N ALA A 20 4.38 -12.86 1.54
CA ALA A 20 4.55 -12.74 2.99
C ALA A 20 3.35 -13.35 3.75
N PHE A 21 2.12 -13.02 3.35
CA PHE A 21 0.93 -13.55 4.00
C PHE A 21 0.71 -15.05 3.76
N GLN A 22 1.14 -15.57 2.61
CA GLN A 22 1.17 -17.00 2.38
C GLN A 22 2.14 -17.69 3.34
N LYS A 23 3.37 -17.19 3.47
CA LYS A 23 4.36 -17.72 4.44
C LYS A 23 3.82 -17.69 5.87
N LEU A 24 3.20 -16.57 6.27
CA LEU A 24 2.54 -16.46 7.58
C LEU A 24 1.46 -17.53 7.79
N SER A 25 0.66 -17.82 6.76
CA SER A 25 -0.37 -18.88 6.82
C SER A 25 0.22 -20.29 6.99
N GLU A 26 1.47 -20.47 6.58
CA GLU A 26 2.25 -21.71 6.72
C GLU A 26 3.08 -21.73 8.03
N ASN A 27 2.97 -20.71 8.88
CA ASN A 27 3.79 -20.46 10.09
C ASN A 27 5.28 -20.23 9.81
N ASP A 28 5.61 -19.75 8.61
CA ASP A 28 6.94 -19.28 8.25
C ASP A 28 7.07 -17.77 8.52
N THR A 29 8.01 -17.40 9.39
CA THR A 29 8.28 -16.02 9.78
C THR A 29 9.41 -15.38 8.97
N ASP A 30 9.98 -16.08 7.98
CA ASP A 30 10.95 -15.54 7.02
C ASP A 30 10.26 -14.63 5.99
N ILE A 31 9.66 -13.54 6.46
CA ILE A 31 8.85 -12.62 5.65
C ILE A 31 9.49 -11.24 5.48
N LYS A 32 10.57 -10.97 6.21
CA LYS A 32 11.18 -9.63 6.31
C LYS A 32 11.49 -9.04 4.93
N GLU A 33 12.16 -9.79 4.07
CA GLU A 33 12.52 -9.34 2.71
C GLU A 33 11.28 -8.96 1.88
N SER A 34 10.20 -9.74 1.99
CA SER A 34 8.94 -9.45 1.32
C SER A 34 8.24 -8.22 1.90
N LEU A 35 8.28 -8.02 3.22
CA LEU A 35 7.74 -6.80 3.84
C LEU A 35 8.54 -5.55 3.44
N ASP A 36 9.87 -5.63 3.47
CA ASP A 36 10.75 -4.52 3.10
C ASP A 36 10.57 -4.13 1.62
N SER A 37 10.55 -5.13 0.72
CA SER A 37 10.31 -4.90 -0.71
C SER A 37 8.93 -4.27 -0.95
N SER A 38 7.90 -4.78 -0.26
CA SER A 38 6.55 -4.21 -0.35
C SER A 38 6.52 -2.77 0.12
N TYR A 39 7.21 -2.47 1.22
CA TYR A 39 7.32 -1.11 1.76
C TYR A 39 7.98 -0.16 0.77
N GLU A 40 9.10 -0.54 0.17
CA GLU A 40 9.80 0.28 -0.82
C GLU A 40 8.89 0.64 -1.99
N TYR A 41 8.24 -0.36 -2.60
CA TYR A 41 7.32 -0.15 -3.72
C TYR A 41 6.11 0.72 -3.33
N LEU A 42 5.50 0.45 -2.17
CA LEU A 42 4.33 1.21 -1.71
C LEU A 42 4.68 2.64 -1.30
N ASN A 43 5.87 2.86 -0.74
CA ASN A 43 6.34 4.18 -0.37
C ASN A 43 6.59 5.02 -1.62
N GLU A 44 7.23 4.46 -2.64
CA GLU A 44 7.41 5.10 -3.95
C GLU A 44 6.06 5.42 -4.60
N LEU A 45 5.13 4.46 -4.62
CA LEU A 45 3.76 4.67 -5.10
C LEU A 45 3.03 5.77 -4.33
N SER A 46 3.21 5.86 -3.01
CA SER A 46 2.57 6.90 -2.20
C SER A 46 3.05 8.30 -2.58
N GLN A 47 4.35 8.46 -2.88
CA GLN A 47 4.94 9.72 -3.28
C GLN A 47 4.49 10.08 -4.70
N SER A 48 4.53 9.11 -5.61
CA SER A 48 4.04 9.27 -6.98
C SER A 48 2.57 9.67 -7.01
N LEU A 49 1.72 9.02 -6.21
CA LEU A 49 0.30 9.34 -6.13
C LEU A 49 0.03 10.75 -5.58
N GLU A 50 0.79 11.20 -4.59
CA GLU A 50 0.69 12.57 -4.08
C GLU A 50 1.04 13.61 -5.15
N ASP A 51 1.97 13.30 -6.06
CA ASP A 51 2.33 14.18 -7.16
C ASP A 51 1.31 14.10 -8.31
N ILE A 52 0.85 12.91 -8.68
CA ILE A 52 -0.24 12.69 -9.64
C ILE A 52 -1.47 13.52 -9.26
N LEU A 53 -1.87 13.52 -7.99
CA LEU A 53 -3.06 14.25 -7.52
C LEU A 53 -2.94 15.78 -7.55
N LYS A 54 -1.74 16.32 -7.84
CA LYS A 54 -1.51 17.77 -8.04
C LYS A 54 -1.52 18.15 -9.52
N GLU A 55 -1.52 17.18 -10.44
CA GLU A 55 -1.53 17.43 -11.88
C GLU A 55 -2.89 17.95 -12.36
N ASP A 56 -2.87 18.75 -13.43
CA ASP A 56 -4.09 19.29 -14.05
C ASP A 56 -4.94 18.18 -14.73
N GLU A 57 -4.29 17.12 -15.20
CA GLU A 57 -4.92 15.98 -15.85
C GLU A 57 -4.37 14.67 -15.27
N ILE A 58 -5.27 13.80 -14.81
CA ILE A 58 -4.95 12.49 -14.24
C ILE A 58 -5.69 11.37 -14.96
N ASN A 59 -5.11 10.17 -14.97
CA ASN A 59 -5.84 8.97 -15.34
C ASN A 59 -6.77 8.56 -14.18
N ALA A 60 -7.96 9.14 -14.14
CA ALA A 60 -8.93 8.90 -13.07
C ALA A 60 -9.29 7.41 -12.92
N THR A 61 -9.28 6.62 -14.00
CA THR A 61 -9.59 5.18 -13.93
C THR A 61 -8.56 4.42 -13.10
N GLU A 62 -7.27 4.71 -13.31
CA GLU A 62 -6.19 4.07 -12.56
C GLU A 62 -6.14 4.53 -11.11
N VAL A 63 -6.31 5.84 -10.88
CA VAL A 63 -6.36 6.41 -9.54
C VAL A 63 -7.56 5.86 -8.76
N GLU A 64 -8.73 5.71 -9.38
CA GLU A 64 -9.92 5.10 -8.77
C GLU A 64 -9.70 3.63 -8.44
N LEU A 65 -9.08 2.87 -9.37
CA LEU A 65 -8.77 1.46 -9.16
C LEU A 65 -7.83 1.29 -7.96
N PHE A 66 -6.73 2.03 -7.94
CA PHE A 66 -5.78 2.02 -6.84
C PHE A 66 -6.43 2.46 -5.52
N SER A 67 -7.15 3.57 -5.53
CA SER A 67 -7.78 4.12 -4.32
C SER A 67 -8.83 3.16 -3.75
N THR A 68 -9.62 2.52 -4.61
CA THR A 68 -10.58 1.49 -4.18
C THR A 68 -9.86 0.31 -3.55
N TYR A 69 -8.74 -0.14 -4.13
CA TYR A 69 -7.94 -1.21 -3.55
C TYR A 69 -7.36 -0.81 -2.19
N ALA A 70 -6.77 0.38 -2.09
CA ALA A 70 -6.17 0.90 -0.86
C ALA A 70 -7.20 1.01 0.28
N LEU A 71 -8.43 1.41 -0.01
CA LEU A 71 -9.50 1.51 0.99
C LEU A 71 -10.02 0.15 1.48
N ASN A 72 -10.00 -0.88 0.63
CA ASN A 72 -10.60 -2.17 0.96
C ASN A 72 -9.57 -3.19 1.45
N ILE A 73 -8.39 -3.25 0.84
CA ILE A 73 -7.45 -4.36 1.03
C ILE A 73 -6.33 -4.01 2.02
N PHE A 74 -5.77 -2.80 1.99
CA PHE A 74 -4.69 -2.43 2.94
C PHE A 74 -5.11 -2.49 4.41
N PRO A 75 -6.36 -2.16 4.80
CA PRO A 75 -6.82 -2.41 6.17
C PRO A 75 -6.78 -3.88 6.59
N GLU A 76 -7.02 -4.82 5.67
CA GLU A 76 -6.96 -6.25 5.94
C GLU A 76 -5.52 -6.70 6.20
N TYR A 77 -4.57 -6.28 5.37
CA TYR A 77 -3.14 -6.56 5.59
C TYR A 77 -2.65 -5.91 6.88
N LYS A 78 -2.98 -4.64 7.12
CA LYS A 78 -2.64 -3.93 8.36
C LYS A 78 -3.14 -4.69 9.59
N THR A 79 -4.39 -5.16 9.57
CA THR A 79 -4.98 -5.90 10.69
C THR A 79 -4.21 -7.19 10.96
N GLN A 80 -3.83 -7.92 9.90
CA GLN A 80 -3.06 -9.15 10.05
C GLN A 80 -1.66 -8.89 10.63
N LEU A 81 -0.96 -7.84 10.15
CA LEU A 81 0.36 -7.46 10.67
C LEU A 81 0.29 -7.02 12.14
N ALA A 82 -0.74 -6.24 12.51
CA ALA A 82 -0.92 -5.78 13.88
C ALA A 82 -1.22 -6.91 14.88
N ASN A 83 -1.63 -8.09 14.39
CA ASN A 83 -1.89 -9.29 15.20
C ASN A 83 -0.68 -10.22 15.29
N LEU A 84 0.44 -9.89 14.66
CA LEU A 84 1.67 -10.66 14.80
C LEU A 84 2.25 -10.49 16.20
N GLU A 85 2.66 -11.61 16.82
CA GLU A 85 3.23 -11.64 18.16
C GLU A 85 4.64 -12.24 18.13
N ASN A 86 5.47 -11.91 19.12
CA ASN A 86 6.83 -12.45 19.30
C ASN A 86 7.79 -12.19 18.14
N LEU A 87 7.66 -11.03 17.49
CA LEU A 87 8.58 -10.57 16.46
C LEU A 87 9.92 -10.17 17.07
N ASP A 88 11.02 -10.45 16.37
CA ASP A 88 12.30 -9.82 16.68
C ASP A 88 12.28 -8.32 16.29
N ASP A 89 13.27 -7.57 16.78
CA ASP A 89 13.32 -6.11 16.61
C ASP A 89 13.36 -5.70 15.12
N ASP A 90 14.08 -6.48 14.29
CA ASP A 90 14.28 -6.18 12.86
C ASP A 90 12.99 -6.40 12.06
N LEU A 91 12.28 -7.50 12.31
CA LEU A 91 11.00 -7.78 11.66
C LEU A 91 9.90 -6.85 12.18
N ASN A 92 9.94 -6.48 13.46
CA ASN A 92 9.02 -5.52 14.05
C ASN A 92 9.14 -4.13 13.39
N GLU A 93 10.35 -3.69 13.06
CA GLU A 93 10.57 -2.45 12.29
C GLU A 93 9.92 -2.53 10.90
N SER A 94 10.15 -3.62 10.15
CA SER A 94 9.53 -3.84 8.84
C SER A 94 8.00 -3.81 8.90
N VAL A 95 7.42 -4.42 9.95
CA VAL A 95 5.97 -4.41 10.20
C VAL A 95 5.45 -3.00 10.44
N ILE A 96 6.12 -2.21 11.29
CA ILE A 96 5.74 -0.83 11.60
C ILE A 96 5.77 0.02 10.33
N ASN A 97 6.86 -0.04 9.57
CA ASN A 97 7.02 0.72 8.32
C ASN A 97 5.90 0.42 7.32
N LEU A 98 5.51 -0.84 7.19
CA LEU A 98 4.46 -1.25 6.28
C LEU A 98 3.06 -0.82 6.77
N ILE A 99 2.81 -0.84 8.09
CA ILE A 99 1.57 -0.31 8.66
C ILE A 99 1.46 1.20 8.39
N GLU A 100 2.54 1.94 8.57
CA GLU A 100 2.56 3.40 8.33
C GLU A 100 2.28 3.73 6.85
N VAL A 101 2.87 2.98 5.92
CA VAL A 101 2.61 3.22 4.49
C VAL A 101 1.18 2.85 4.09
N PHE A 102 0.59 1.81 4.68
CA PHE A 102 -0.82 1.48 4.48
C PHE A 102 -1.75 2.61 4.97
N ASP A 103 -1.48 3.19 6.14
CA ASP A 103 -2.26 4.31 6.66
C ASP A 103 -2.13 5.55 5.77
N LYS A 104 -0.92 5.83 5.27
CA LYS A 104 -0.69 6.93 4.33
C LYS A 104 -1.50 6.73 3.05
N LEU A 105 -1.42 5.55 2.43
CA LEU A 105 -2.12 5.23 1.19
C LEU A 105 -3.64 5.22 1.36
N TYR A 106 -4.14 4.69 2.47
CA TYR A 106 -5.55 4.76 2.84
C TYR A 106 -6.03 6.22 2.89
N LYS A 107 -5.28 7.08 3.58
CA LYS A 107 -5.62 8.50 3.70
C LYS A 107 -5.65 9.20 2.34
N ILE A 108 -4.66 8.96 1.49
CA ILE A 108 -4.62 9.55 0.14
C ILE A 108 -5.85 9.11 -0.66
N ALA A 109 -6.20 7.82 -0.62
CA ALA A 109 -7.36 7.28 -1.31
C ALA A 109 -8.70 7.85 -0.78
N ASP A 110 -8.85 7.98 0.53
CA ASP A 110 -10.02 8.56 1.18
C ASP A 110 -10.19 10.04 0.81
N ASP A 111 -9.09 10.81 0.85
CA ASP A 111 -9.07 12.23 0.47
C ASP A 111 -9.38 12.42 -1.03
N TYR A 112 -8.90 11.54 -1.91
CA TYR A 112 -9.23 11.54 -3.33
C TYR A 112 -10.74 11.46 -3.57
N PHE A 113 -11.42 10.49 -2.96
CA PHE A 113 -12.87 10.34 -3.13
C PHE A 113 -13.66 11.47 -2.49
N LYS A 114 -13.26 11.96 -1.31
CA LYS A 114 -13.90 13.12 -0.67
C LYS A 114 -13.84 14.36 -1.54
N ASN A 115 -12.67 14.67 -2.10
CA ASN A 115 -12.49 15.84 -2.96
C ASN A 115 -13.31 15.72 -4.25
N ARG A 116 -13.44 14.52 -4.81
CA ARG A 116 -14.28 14.27 -5.99
C ARG A 116 -15.77 14.46 -5.71
N MET A 117 -16.26 14.05 -4.53
CA MET A 117 -17.66 14.24 -4.13
C MET A 117 -18.04 15.71 -3.91
N VAL A 118 -17.08 16.59 -3.63
CA VAL A 118 -17.31 18.04 -3.47
C VAL A 118 -17.46 18.76 -4.82
N ILE A 119 -16.97 18.14 -5.92
CA ILE A 119 -16.95 18.73 -7.27
C ILE A 119 -18.17 18.30 -8.11
N MET A 120 -19.00 17.36 -7.62
CA MET A 120 -20.27 16.94 -8.25
C MET A 120 -21.46 17.74 -7.76
#